data_AF-A0A3A9F8R0-F1
#
_entry.id   AF-A0A3A9F8R0-F1
#
_cell.length_a   1.000
_cell.length_b   1.000
_cell.length_c   1.000
_cell.angle_alpha   90.00
_cell.angle_beta   90.00
_cell.angle_gamma   90.00
#
_symmetry.space_group_name_H-M   'P 1'
#
loop_
_entity.id
_entity.type
_entity.pdbx_description
1 polymer ?
#
loop_
_entity_poly.entity_id
_entity_poly.type
_entity_poly.pdbx_seq_one_letter_code
_entity_poly.pdbx_strand_id
1 'polypeptide(L)'
;MTKIKEHLKGAKTIGIGGHIRPDGDCVGASLAMYQYIKKAFPKAKTHIYLEKPAGYFGFLKGFDEINSEFQRDIDYDVFLCLDCSKDRLGKGEKYFDKAAKTICIDHHISNTKCAQIDYIVPDASSTSELVYQVIEEEQIDRDIAEAIYVGIIHDTGVFRYANTSKKTMEIGGKLIGYGIPFSKIIDETFYEKTYVQQQILGRALLESILFLEGRCIVSVIGKRTMDFYGVKPVDLDGIASQLNVTKGA
;
A
#
# COMPACT_ATOMS: atom_id res chain seq x y z
N MET A 1 9.93 21.47 3.79
CA MET A 1 9.89 20.31 4.70
C MET A 1 11.30 19.73 4.80
N THR A 2 11.74 19.33 5.99
CA THR A 2 13.02 18.63 6.16
C THR A 2 12.93 17.27 5.46
N LYS A 3 13.92 16.94 4.62
CA LYS A 3 13.98 15.63 3.94
C LYS A 3 14.19 14.51 4.95
N ILE A 4 13.66 13.32 4.66
CA ILE A 4 13.71 12.18 5.58
C ILE A 4 15.15 11.81 5.98
N LYS A 5 16.11 12.04 5.06
CA LYS A 5 17.54 11.84 5.26
C LYS A 5 18.09 12.43 6.55
N GLU A 6 17.65 13.63 6.93
CA GLU A 6 18.16 14.30 8.13
C GLU A 6 17.74 13.57 9.41
N HIS A 7 16.59 12.89 9.40
CA HIS A 7 16.12 12.10 10.53
C HIS A 7 16.80 10.74 10.64
N LEU A 8 17.28 10.20 9.50
CA LEU A 8 17.96 8.90 9.40
C LEU A 8 19.48 8.99 9.57
N LYS A 9 20.05 10.20 9.51
CA LYS A 9 21.50 10.42 9.61
C LYS A 9 22.07 9.84 10.91
N GLY A 10 23.07 8.97 10.77
CA GLY A 10 23.78 8.34 11.89
C GLY A 10 23.12 7.08 12.45
N ALA A 11 21.91 6.73 12.01
CA ALA A 11 21.26 5.48 12.40
C ALA A 11 22.02 4.27 11.82
N LYS A 12 22.25 3.26 12.66
CA LYS A 12 22.89 1.98 12.32
C LYS A 12 21.84 0.88 12.13
N THR A 13 20.71 0.95 12.83
CA THR A 13 19.59 0.02 12.68
C THR A 13 18.31 0.79 12.37
N ILE A 14 17.66 0.45 11.25
CA ILE A 14 16.42 1.09 10.81
C ILE A 14 15.33 0.04 10.57
N GLY A 15 14.17 0.24 11.18
CA GLY A 15 12.98 -0.58 10.98
C GLY A 15 11.92 0.17 10.20
N ILE A 16 11.16 -0.53 9.36
CA ILE A 16 9.99 0.00 8.66
C ILE A 16 8.82 -0.93 8.95
N GLY A 17 7.67 -0.37 9.29
CA GLY A 17 6.42 -1.09 9.48
C GLY A 17 5.24 -0.35 8.86
N GLY A 18 4.19 -1.10 8.52
CA GLY A 18 2.91 -0.59 8.03
C GLY A 18 1.73 -1.32 8.65
N HIS A 19 0.51 -1.04 8.19
CA HIS A 19 -0.68 -1.56 8.86
C HIS A 19 -0.91 -3.07 8.68
N ILE A 20 -1.67 -3.64 9.60
CA ILE A 20 -2.31 -4.95 9.46
C ILE A 20 -3.14 -5.04 8.17
N ARG A 21 -3.10 -6.20 7.50
CA ARG A 21 -3.67 -6.40 6.15
C ARG A 21 -3.22 -5.29 5.17
N PRO A 22 -1.93 -5.23 4.82
CA PRO A 22 -1.37 -4.15 4.01
C PRO A 22 -1.98 -4.18 2.60
N ASP A 23 -2.40 -3.01 2.12
CA ASP A 23 -2.85 -2.81 0.74
C ASP A 23 -1.71 -2.31 -0.14
N GLY A 24 -2.03 -1.85 -1.36
CA GLY A 24 -1.03 -1.36 -2.30
C GLY A 24 -0.28 -0.12 -1.83
N ASP A 25 -0.90 0.78 -1.07
CA ASP A 25 -0.22 1.99 -0.59
C ASP A 25 0.72 1.68 0.55
N CYS A 26 0.27 0.89 1.52
CA CYS A 26 1.13 0.42 2.60
C CYS A 26 2.35 -0.36 2.07
N VAL A 27 2.15 -1.27 1.10
CA VAL A 27 3.24 -2.05 0.48
C VAL A 27 4.16 -1.12 -0.33
N GLY A 28 3.59 -0.27 -1.17
CA GLY A 28 4.31 0.65 -2.05
C GLY A 28 5.18 1.63 -1.27
N ALA A 29 4.59 2.33 -0.30
CA ALA A 29 5.29 3.28 0.57
C ALA A 29 6.41 2.61 1.36
N SER A 30 6.15 1.42 1.92
CA SER A 30 7.13 0.68 2.72
C SER A 30 8.31 0.18 1.90
N LEU A 31 8.06 -0.40 0.72
CA LEU A 31 9.13 -0.88 -0.15
C LEU A 31 9.91 0.28 -0.78
N ALA A 32 9.24 1.37 -1.16
CA ALA A 32 9.91 2.57 -1.66
C ALA A 32 10.89 3.14 -0.62
N MET A 33 10.43 3.28 0.63
CA MET A 33 11.27 3.74 1.74
C MET A 33 12.40 2.74 2.03
N TYR A 34 12.11 1.44 2.06
CA TYR A 34 13.12 0.40 2.28
C TYR A 34 14.25 0.49 1.25
N GLN A 35 13.89 0.55 -0.04
CA GLN A 35 14.85 0.66 -1.13
C GLN A 35 15.66 1.94 -1.08
N TYR A 36 15.00 3.08 -0.81
CA TYR A 36 15.68 4.35 -0.59
C TYR A 36 16.71 4.26 0.54
N ILE A 37 16.35 3.69 1.70
CA ILE A 37 17.27 3.58 2.84
C ILE A 37 18.45 2.67 2.50
N LYS A 38 18.20 1.54 1.83
CA LYS A 38 19.27 0.63 1.37
C LYS A 38 20.26 1.33 0.43
N LYS A 39 19.78 2.24 -0.42
CA LYS A 39 20.60 3.00 -1.37
C LYS A 39 21.35 4.17 -0.70
N ALA A 40 20.65 5.00 0.07
CA ALA A 40 21.20 6.20 0.67
C ALA A 40 22.05 5.93 1.93
N PHE A 41 21.79 4.82 2.62
CA PHE A 41 22.45 4.42 3.87
C PHE A 41 22.91 2.96 3.84
N PRO A 42 23.81 2.57 2.91
CA PRO A 42 24.17 1.17 2.68
C PRO A 42 24.84 0.48 3.90
N LYS A 43 25.33 1.26 4.87
CA LYS A 43 25.92 0.74 6.12
C LYS A 43 24.88 0.47 7.22
N ALA A 44 23.66 0.99 7.09
CA ALA A 44 22.60 0.77 8.06
C ALA A 44 21.94 -0.60 7.84
N LYS A 45 21.75 -1.36 8.91
CA LYS A 45 20.94 -2.57 8.90
C LYS A 45 19.47 -2.17 8.83
N THR A 46 18.87 -2.39 7.67
CA THR A 46 17.48 -2.01 7.40
C THR A 46 16.61 -3.25 7.37
N HIS A 47 15.48 -3.24 8.07
CA HIS A 47 14.50 -4.32 8.08
C HIS A 47 13.10 -3.76 7.81
N ILE A 48 12.29 -4.51 7.06
CA ILE A 48 10.91 -4.16 6.73
C ILE A 48 9.97 -5.24 7.27
N TYR A 49 8.87 -4.81 7.89
CA TYR A 49 7.89 -5.67 8.53
C TYR A 49 6.48 -5.34 8.07
N LEU A 50 5.83 -6.29 7.40
CA LEU A 50 4.43 -6.21 7.01
C LEU A 50 3.78 -7.57 7.25
N GLU A 51 2.51 -7.60 7.66
CA GLU A 51 1.72 -8.83 7.53
C GLU A 51 1.75 -9.29 6.06
N LYS A 52 1.62 -10.59 5.82
CA LYS A 52 1.85 -11.18 4.49
C LYS A 52 1.03 -10.44 3.41
N PRO A 53 1.67 -9.64 2.53
CA PRO A 53 0.94 -8.92 1.50
C PRO A 53 0.45 -9.86 0.41
N ALA A 54 -0.43 -9.36 -0.44
CA ALA A 54 -0.89 -10.12 -1.59
C ALA A 54 0.26 -10.44 -2.57
N GLY A 55 0.27 -11.67 -3.09
CA GLY A 55 1.39 -12.19 -3.89
C GLY A 55 1.62 -11.46 -5.22
N TYR A 56 0.60 -10.77 -5.74
CA TYR A 56 0.72 -9.98 -6.97
C TYR A 56 1.59 -8.73 -6.80
N PHE A 57 1.97 -8.35 -5.58
CA PHE A 57 3.01 -7.34 -5.34
C PHE A 57 4.44 -7.91 -5.37
N GLY A 58 4.60 -9.22 -5.59
CA GLY A 58 5.89 -9.91 -5.54
C GLY A 58 6.92 -9.46 -6.58
N PHE A 59 6.49 -8.72 -7.60
CA PHE A 59 7.42 -8.14 -8.58
C PHE A 59 8.19 -6.93 -8.02
N LEU A 60 7.71 -6.31 -6.94
CA LEU A 60 8.36 -5.14 -6.35
C LEU A 60 9.69 -5.53 -5.71
N LYS A 61 10.74 -4.78 -6.02
CA LYS A 61 12.07 -5.03 -5.47
C LYS A 61 12.08 -4.91 -3.94
N GLY A 62 12.61 -5.93 -3.28
CA GLY A 62 12.66 -6.04 -1.84
C GLY A 62 11.42 -6.70 -1.22
N PHE A 63 10.44 -7.14 -2.02
CA PHE A 63 9.28 -7.87 -1.51
C PHE A 63 9.68 -9.12 -0.70
N ASP A 64 10.66 -9.88 -1.17
CA ASP A 64 11.16 -11.08 -0.47
C ASP A 64 11.90 -10.77 0.85
N GLU A 65 12.25 -9.50 1.10
CA GLU A 65 12.87 -9.05 2.36
C GLU A 65 11.83 -8.75 3.45
N ILE A 66 10.53 -8.75 3.10
CA ILE A 66 9.43 -8.50 4.03
C ILE A 66 9.39 -9.60 5.09
N ASN A 67 9.59 -9.21 6.34
CA ASN A 67 9.47 -10.10 7.47
C ASN A 67 8.03 -10.08 8.03
N SER A 68 7.22 -11.07 7.63
CA SER A 68 5.84 -11.21 8.13
C SER A 68 5.70 -12.02 9.41
N GLU A 69 6.80 -12.54 9.94
CA GLU A 69 6.82 -13.32 11.18
C GLU A 69 7.03 -12.45 12.42
N PHE A 70 7.65 -11.28 12.25
CA PHE A 70 7.97 -10.33 13.32
C PHE A 70 8.75 -10.99 14.47
N GLN A 71 9.71 -11.86 14.16
CA GLN A 71 10.41 -12.69 15.16
C GLN A 71 11.77 -12.13 15.63
N ARG A 72 12.21 -10.98 15.13
CA ARG A 72 13.52 -10.43 15.52
C ARG A 72 13.46 -9.91 16.95
N ASP A 73 14.59 -10.04 17.65
CA ASP A 73 14.83 -9.38 18.93
C ASP A 73 15.91 -8.32 18.71
N ILE A 74 15.47 -7.10 18.44
CA ILE A 74 16.32 -5.97 18.09
C ILE A 74 15.63 -4.67 18.45
N ASP A 75 16.40 -3.74 19.00
CA ASP A 75 16.00 -2.36 19.22
C ASP A 75 16.57 -1.50 18.08
N TYR A 76 15.73 -0.60 17.56
CA TYR A 76 16.06 0.21 16.39
C TYR A 76 16.52 1.60 16.79
N ASP A 77 17.55 2.12 16.12
CA ASP A 77 17.90 3.53 16.25
C ASP A 77 16.77 4.41 15.68
N VAL A 78 16.15 3.96 14.59
CA VAL A 78 14.97 4.60 13.99
C VAL A 78 13.96 3.54 13.57
N PHE A 79 12.68 3.73 13.89
CA PHE A 79 11.58 2.95 13.34
C PHE A 79 10.57 3.85 12.63
N LEU A 80 10.27 3.53 11.37
CA LEU A 80 9.28 4.23 10.55
C LEU A 80 7.96 3.46 10.55
N CYS A 81 6.87 4.16 10.85
CA CYS A 81 5.49 3.73 10.72
C CYS A 81 4.92 4.40 9.48
N LEU A 82 4.59 3.63 8.45
CA LEU A 82 4.11 4.15 7.18
C LEU A 82 2.67 3.73 6.96
N ASP A 83 1.87 4.68 6.49
CA ASP A 83 0.48 4.47 6.08
C ASP A 83 -0.45 4.04 7.21
N CYS A 84 -0.07 4.36 8.45
CA CYS A 84 -0.87 4.02 9.61
C CYS A 84 -0.47 4.76 10.89
N SER A 85 -1.42 4.75 11.83
CA SER A 85 -1.17 5.01 13.24
C SER A 85 -0.56 3.78 13.93
N LYS A 86 0.08 4.01 15.09
CA LYS A 86 0.81 2.98 15.84
C LYS A 86 -0.04 1.73 16.13
N ASP A 87 -1.29 1.89 16.52
CA ASP A 87 -2.21 0.80 16.87
C ASP A 87 -2.52 -0.15 15.69
N ARG A 88 -2.25 0.29 14.46
CA ARG A 88 -2.44 -0.49 13.26
C ARG A 88 -1.20 -1.26 12.81
N LEU A 89 -0.02 -1.06 13.44
CA LEU A 89 1.22 -1.81 13.16
C LEU A 89 1.13 -3.30 13.51
N GLY A 90 0.13 -3.72 14.28
CA GLY A 90 -0.03 -5.10 14.74
C GLY A 90 1.20 -5.59 15.48
N LYS A 91 1.77 -6.73 15.06
CA LYS A 91 2.99 -7.29 15.68
C LYS A 91 4.23 -6.38 15.55
N GLY A 92 4.20 -5.39 14.67
CA GLY A 92 5.28 -4.41 14.48
C GLY A 92 5.35 -3.36 15.59
N GLU A 93 4.26 -3.16 16.35
CA GLU A 93 4.16 -2.13 17.39
C GLU A 93 5.28 -2.25 18.44
N LYS A 94 5.65 -3.48 18.80
CA LYS A 94 6.74 -3.73 19.75
C LYS A 94 8.10 -3.17 19.32
N TYR A 95 8.36 -3.09 18.01
CA TYR A 95 9.61 -2.53 17.49
C TYR A 95 9.57 -1.02 17.50
N PHE A 96 8.40 -0.45 17.19
CA PHE A 96 8.15 0.98 17.26
C PHE A 96 8.35 1.50 18.69
N ASP A 97 7.79 0.80 19.68
CA ASP A 97 7.87 1.21 21.10
C ASP A 97 9.26 1.15 21.71
N LYS A 98 10.11 0.23 21.22
CA LYS A 98 11.49 0.10 21.69
C LYS A 98 12.48 0.94 20.89
N ALA A 99 12.05 1.58 19.79
CA ALA A 99 12.95 2.36 18.97
C ALA A 99 13.41 3.64 19.68
N ALA A 100 14.68 4.00 19.53
CA ALA A 100 15.22 5.24 20.09
C ALA A 100 14.61 6.49 19.42
N LYS A 101 14.23 6.37 18.15
CA LYS A 101 13.52 7.39 17.39
C LYS A 101 12.35 6.77 16.60
N THR A 102 11.18 7.38 16.68
CA THR A 102 10.01 6.99 15.87
C THR A 102 9.61 8.07 14.88
N ILE A 103 9.25 7.64 13.67
CA ILE A 103 8.77 8.52 12.59
C ILE A 103 7.47 7.93 12.04
N CYS A 104 6.43 8.74 11.88
CA CYS A 104 5.20 8.35 11.20
C CYS A 104 5.04 9.18 9.92
N ILE A 105 4.73 8.52 8.80
CA ILE A 105 4.33 9.17 7.55
C ILE A 105 2.99 8.57 7.14
N ASP A 106 1.96 9.40 7.07
CA ASP A 106 0.60 8.94 6.87
C ASP A 106 -0.28 10.04 6.24
N HIS A 107 -1.35 9.63 5.56
CA HIS A 107 -2.34 10.54 4.98
C HIS A 107 -3.76 10.32 5.56
N HIS A 108 -3.93 9.42 6.53
CA HIS A 108 -5.24 9.20 7.14
C HIS A 108 -5.64 10.36 8.07
N ILE A 109 -6.82 10.97 7.82
CA ILE A 109 -7.38 12.02 8.69
C ILE A 109 -7.63 11.55 10.14
N SER A 110 -7.80 10.25 10.34
CA SER A 110 -7.99 9.64 11.65
C SER A 110 -6.70 9.50 12.47
N ASN A 111 -5.52 9.71 11.87
CA ASN A 111 -4.26 9.56 12.59
C ASN A 111 -4.03 10.74 13.55
N THR A 112 -3.96 10.43 14.84
CA THR A 112 -3.87 11.41 15.93
C THR A 112 -2.44 11.75 16.35
N LYS A 113 -1.43 11.53 15.51
CA LYS A 113 0.02 11.68 15.80
C LYS A 113 0.52 10.64 16.80
N CYS A 114 1.23 9.64 16.31
CA CYS A 114 1.66 8.49 17.11
C CYS A 114 3.18 8.41 17.33
N ALA A 115 3.97 9.22 16.63
CA ALA A 115 5.43 9.18 16.65
C ALA A 115 6.05 10.41 17.32
N GLN A 116 7.36 10.35 17.56
CA GLN A 116 8.12 11.56 17.94
C GLN A 116 8.22 12.56 16.79
N ILE A 117 8.15 12.07 15.55
CA ILE A 117 8.16 12.87 14.32
C ILE A 117 7.02 12.38 13.43
N ASP A 118 5.94 13.16 13.35
CA ASP A 118 4.80 12.86 12.48
C ASP A 118 4.81 13.75 11.24
N TYR A 119 4.71 13.14 10.06
CA TYR A 119 4.37 13.80 8.81
C TYR A 119 3.02 13.27 8.33
N ILE A 120 1.96 13.91 8.82
CA ILE A 120 0.57 13.54 8.53
C ILE A 120 -0.05 14.62 7.64
N VAL A 121 -0.45 14.25 6.42
CA VAL A 121 -1.03 15.18 5.44
C VAL A 121 -2.31 14.58 4.86
N PRO A 122 -3.48 14.87 5.46
CA PRO A 122 -4.75 14.28 5.05
C PRO A 122 -5.19 14.59 3.61
N ASP A 123 -4.72 15.70 3.05
CA ASP A 123 -5.06 16.12 1.68
C ASP A 123 -4.18 15.43 0.61
N ALA A 124 -3.18 14.62 1.01
CA ALA A 124 -2.38 13.86 0.07
C ALA A 124 -3.15 12.63 -0.42
N SER A 125 -2.91 12.25 -1.68
CA SER A 125 -3.66 11.14 -2.27
C SER A 125 -3.38 9.81 -1.59
N SER A 126 -2.16 9.63 -1.09
CA SER A 126 -1.67 8.39 -0.49
C SER A 126 -0.37 8.66 0.29
N THR A 127 0.00 7.75 1.19
CA THR A 127 1.31 7.74 1.86
C THR A 127 2.45 7.60 0.87
N SER A 128 2.29 6.87 -0.23
CA SER A 128 3.31 6.82 -1.29
C SER A 128 3.58 8.19 -1.93
N GLU A 129 2.55 9.04 -2.08
CA GLU A 129 2.74 10.43 -2.51
C GLU A 129 3.61 11.21 -1.50
N LEU A 130 3.44 10.94 -0.21
CA LEU A 130 4.25 11.55 0.85
C LEU A 130 5.68 11.02 0.84
N VAL A 131 5.87 9.72 0.65
CA VAL A 131 7.20 9.09 0.50
C VAL A 131 7.98 9.73 -0.65
N TYR A 132 7.34 9.95 -1.81
CA TYR A 132 7.93 10.69 -2.92
C TYR A 132 8.42 12.09 -2.51
N GLN A 133 7.64 12.80 -1.70
CA GLN A 133 7.96 14.18 -1.30
C GLN A 133 9.10 14.27 -0.29
N VAL A 134 9.22 13.30 0.62
CA VAL A 134 10.23 13.33 1.68
C VAL A 134 11.58 12.79 1.25
N ILE A 135 11.63 11.99 0.18
CA ILE A 135 12.85 11.48 -0.45
C ILE A 135 13.43 12.55 -1.39
N GLU A 136 14.76 12.59 -1.53
CA GLU A 136 15.42 13.42 -2.55
C GLU A 136 15.17 12.86 -3.95
N GLU A 137 14.75 13.72 -4.89
CA GLU A 137 14.36 13.30 -6.25
C GLU A 137 15.50 12.60 -6.99
N GLU A 138 16.76 12.98 -6.72
CA GLU A 138 17.96 12.37 -7.29
C GLU A 138 18.24 10.96 -6.75
N GLN A 139 17.63 10.58 -5.62
CA GLN A 139 17.75 9.23 -5.06
C GLN A 139 16.69 8.27 -5.61
N ILE A 140 15.62 8.78 -6.20
CA ILE A 140 14.59 7.96 -6.83
C ILE A 140 15.18 7.33 -8.09
N ASP A 141 15.17 6.00 -8.14
CA ASP A 141 15.42 5.23 -9.35
C ASP A 141 14.15 4.50 -9.78
N ARG A 142 14.26 3.69 -10.84
CA ARG A 142 13.14 2.93 -11.38
C ARG A 142 12.45 2.05 -10.32
N ASP A 143 13.21 1.40 -9.45
CA ASP A 143 12.63 0.43 -8.50
C ASP A 143 11.91 1.14 -7.35
N ILE A 144 12.44 2.28 -6.89
CA ILE A 144 11.73 3.16 -5.94
C ILE A 144 10.50 3.77 -6.60
N ALA A 145 10.62 4.24 -7.85
CA ALA A 145 9.51 4.83 -8.58
C ALA A 145 8.37 3.83 -8.81
N GLU A 146 8.71 2.57 -9.09
CA GLU A 146 7.75 1.48 -9.28
C GLU A 146 6.92 1.22 -8.00
N ALA A 147 7.59 1.13 -6.85
CA ALA A 147 6.93 0.96 -5.56
C ALA A 147 6.03 2.15 -5.18
N ILE A 148 6.50 3.38 -5.40
CA ILE A 148 5.69 4.59 -5.17
C ILE A 148 4.46 4.60 -6.08
N TYR A 149 4.64 4.26 -7.36
CA TYR A 149 3.55 4.29 -8.33
C TYR A 149 2.45 3.29 -7.97
N VAL A 150 2.81 2.08 -7.53
CA VAL A 150 1.84 1.08 -7.02
C VAL A 150 0.97 1.68 -5.93
N GLY A 151 1.56 2.31 -4.92
CA GLY A 151 0.76 2.85 -3.82
C GLY A 151 -0.17 3.98 -4.24
N ILE A 152 0.32 4.90 -5.08
CA ILE A 152 -0.51 6.00 -5.61
C ILE A 152 -1.71 5.45 -6.40
N ILE A 153 -1.52 4.48 -7.31
CA ILE A 153 -2.64 3.99 -8.12
C ILE A 153 -3.64 3.17 -7.33
N HIS A 154 -3.21 2.44 -6.29
CA HIS A 154 -4.12 1.65 -5.46
C HIS A 154 -5.04 2.58 -4.67
N ASP A 155 -4.49 3.64 -4.09
CA ASP A 155 -5.25 4.52 -3.21
C ASP A 155 -6.08 5.58 -3.95
N THR A 156 -5.72 5.85 -5.21
CA THR A 156 -6.50 6.74 -6.10
C THR A 156 -7.45 6.00 -7.03
N GLY A 157 -7.48 4.66 -6.99
CA GLY A 157 -8.26 3.86 -7.93
C GLY A 157 -7.86 4.10 -9.38
N VAL A 158 -6.56 4.13 -9.64
CA VAL A 158 -5.94 4.50 -10.92
C VAL A 158 -6.30 5.93 -11.31
N PHE A 159 -6.04 6.88 -10.40
CA PHE A 159 -6.27 8.32 -10.59
C PHE A 159 -7.74 8.71 -10.82
N ARG A 160 -8.68 7.85 -10.42
CA ARG A 160 -10.13 8.03 -10.64
C ARG A 160 -10.81 8.69 -9.45
N TYR A 161 -10.37 8.37 -8.23
CA TYR A 161 -11.02 8.81 -7.00
C TYR A 161 -10.75 10.28 -6.69
N ALA A 162 -11.62 10.89 -5.88
CA ALA A 162 -11.63 12.33 -5.60
C ALA A 162 -10.40 12.84 -4.83
N ASN A 163 -9.63 11.94 -4.21
CA ASN A 163 -8.33 12.24 -3.59
C ASN A 163 -7.21 12.46 -4.63
N THR A 164 -7.47 12.24 -5.93
CA THR A 164 -6.51 12.52 -7.00
C THR A 164 -6.38 14.03 -7.23
N SER A 165 -5.24 14.60 -6.86
CA SER A 165 -4.95 16.02 -7.06
C SER A 165 -4.12 16.29 -8.33
N LYS A 166 -4.00 17.56 -8.71
CA LYS A 166 -3.04 17.99 -9.75
C LYS A 166 -1.62 17.50 -9.44
N LYS A 167 -1.21 17.62 -8.17
CA LYS A 167 0.12 17.20 -7.71
C LYS A 167 0.30 15.68 -7.83
N THR A 168 -0.74 14.91 -7.50
CA THR A 168 -0.76 13.45 -7.65
C THR A 168 -0.52 13.04 -9.10
N MET A 169 -1.19 13.70 -10.04
CA MET A 169 -1.02 13.46 -11.48
C MET A 169 0.38 13.85 -11.98
N GLU A 170 0.92 14.98 -11.51
CA GLU A 170 2.29 15.41 -11.83
C GLU A 170 3.33 14.41 -11.33
N ILE A 171 3.17 13.91 -10.09
CA ILE A 171 4.03 12.87 -9.51
C ILE A 171 3.90 11.58 -10.34
N GLY A 172 2.68 11.13 -10.66
CA GLY A 172 2.45 9.97 -11.52
C GLY A 172 3.17 10.07 -12.86
N GLY A 173 3.09 11.23 -13.52
CA GLY A 173 3.80 11.49 -14.77
C GLY A 173 5.33 11.43 -14.62
N LYS A 174 5.88 11.98 -13.53
CA LYS A 174 7.32 11.88 -13.23
C LYS A 174 7.76 10.44 -12.99
N LEU A 175 6.98 9.66 -12.23
CA LEU A 175 7.26 8.25 -11.94
C LEU A 175 7.31 7.42 -13.22
N ILE A 176 6.37 7.65 -14.15
CA ILE A 176 6.38 7.06 -15.49
C ILE A 176 7.68 7.41 -16.24
N GLY A 177 8.19 8.63 -16.06
CA GLY A 177 9.47 9.09 -16.63
C GLY A 177 10.70 8.27 -16.22
N TYR A 178 10.64 7.49 -15.14
CA TYR A 178 11.71 6.56 -14.74
C TYR A 178 11.68 5.23 -15.52
N GLY A 179 10.76 5.07 -16.48
CA GLY A 179 10.67 3.89 -17.34
C GLY A 179 10.02 2.68 -16.66
N ILE A 180 9.16 2.92 -15.66
CA ILE A 180 8.36 1.86 -15.03
C ILE A 180 7.32 1.32 -16.04
N PRO A 181 7.01 0.02 -16.01
CA PRO A 181 6.00 -0.58 -16.88
C PRO A 181 4.58 -0.27 -16.36
N PHE A 182 4.22 1.01 -16.26
CA PHE A 182 3.03 1.50 -15.53
C PHE A 182 1.72 0.85 -15.95
N SER A 183 1.51 0.59 -17.25
CA SER A 183 0.31 -0.08 -17.75
C SER A 183 0.24 -1.52 -17.26
N LYS A 184 1.36 -2.24 -17.31
CA LYS A 184 1.47 -3.62 -16.81
C LYS A 184 1.22 -3.68 -15.30
N ILE A 185 1.75 -2.71 -14.55
CA ILE A 185 1.50 -2.61 -13.10
C ILE A 185 0.00 -2.41 -12.81
N ILE A 186 -0.65 -1.52 -13.56
CA ILE A 186 -2.10 -1.30 -13.46
C ILE A 186 -2.85 -2.60 -13.76
N ASP A 187 -2.52 -3.27 -14.86
CA ASP A 187 -3.17 -4.51 -15.26
C ASP A 187 -3.00 -5.59 -14.19
N GLU A 188 -1.75 -5.96 -13.85
CA GLU A 188 -1.45 -7.09 -12.95
C GLU A 188 -1.92 -6.89 -11.51
N THR A 189 -1.97 -5.64 -11.02
CA THR A 189 -2.30 -5.37 -9.61
C THR A 189 -3.71 -4.87 -9.37
N PHE A 190 -4.40 -4.39 -10.40
CA PHE A 190 -5.72 -3.76 -10.25
C PHE A 190 -6.81 -4.45 -11.08
N TYR A 191 -6.52 -4.84 -12.33
CA TYR A 191 -7.55 -5.33 -13.26
C TYR A 191 -7.52 -6.82 -13.54
N GLU A 192 -6.34 -7.46 -13.54
CA GLU A 192 -6.22 -8.87 -13.84
C GLU A 192 -6.94 -9.72 -12.78
N LYS A 193 -7.68 -10.69 -13.27
CA LYS A 193 -8.41 -11.68 -12.47
C LYS A 193 -8.16 -13.03 -13.12
N THR A 194 -7.97 -14.05 -12.30
CA THR A 194 -7.92 -15.43 -12.77
C THR A 194 -9.24 -15.80 -13.46
N TYR A 195 -9.20 -16.82 -14.32
CA TYR A 195 -10.41 -17.32 -14.99
C TYR A 195 -11.52 -17.64 -13.98
N VAL A 196 -11.18 -18.27 -12.85
CA VAL A 196 -12.16 -18.64 -11.82
C VAL A 196 -12.74 -17.40 -11.14
N GLN A 197 -11.93 -16.37 -10.87
CA GLN A 197 -12.41 -15.08 -10.37
C GLN A 197 -13.39 -14.41 -11.36
N GLN A 198 -13.11 -14.50 -12.67
CA GLN A 198 -14.04 -13.99 -13.68
C GLN A 198 -15.35 -14.79 -13.73
N GLN A 199 -15.28 -16.11 -13.59
CA GLN A 199 -16.47 -16.96 -13.55
C GLN A 199 -17.36 -16.64 -12.34
N ILE A 200 -16.78 -16.51 -11.14
CA ILE A 200 -17.56 -16.20 -9.94
C ILE A 200 -18.09 -14.77 -9.95
N LEU A 201 -17.35 -13.81 -10.52
CA LEU A 201 -17.85 -12.46 -10.79
C LEU A 201 -19.05 -12.49 -11.72
N GLY A 202 -18.94 -13.16 -12.87
CA GLY A 202 -20.04 -13.30 -13.82
C GLY A 202 -21.29 -13.91 -13.17
N ARG A 203 -21.11 -14.89 -12.30
CA ARG A 203 -22.20 -15.47 -11.53
C ARG A 203 -22.81 -14.49 -10.53
N ALA A 204 -21.99 -13.74 -9.80
CA ALA A 204 -22.48 -12.73 -8.87
C ALA A 204 -23.29 -11.64 -9.59
N LEU A 205 -22.85 -11.23 -10.79
CA LEU A 205 -23.57 -10.26 -11.62
C LEU A 205 -24.92 -10.81 -12.10
N LEU A 206 -24.95 -12.04 -12.62
CA LEU A 206 -26.18 -12.69 -13.11
C LEU A 206 -27.21 -12.95 -12.00
N GLU A 207 -26.75 -13.27 -10.79
CA GLU A 207 -27.61 -13.55 -9.63
C GLU A 207 -27.90 -12.28 -8.80
N SER A 208 -27.44 -11.10 -9.23
CA SER A 208 -27.69 -9.84 -8.52
C SER A 208 -29.12 -9.34 -8.66
N ILE A 209 -29.59 -8.61 -7.64
CA ILE A 209 -30.95 -8.06 -7.57
C ILE A 209 -30.86 -6.58 -7.21
N LEU A 210 -31.68 -5.77 -7.89
CA LEU A 210 -31.86 -4.35 -7.58
C LEU A 210 -32.97 -4.14 -6.55
N PHE A 211 -32.69 -3.27 -5.59
CA PHE A 211 -33.59 -2.83 -4.52
C PHE A 211 -33.69 -1.31 -4.50
N LEU A 212 -34.58 -0.78 -3.66
CA LEU A 212 -34.73 0.67 -3.40
C LEU A 212 -34.92 1.50 -4.68
N GLU A 213 -35.78 1.01 -5.59
CA GLU A 213 -36.03 1.63 -6.91
C GLU A 213 -34.77 1.73 -7.77
N GLY A 214 -33.88 0.73 -7.65
CA GLY A 214 -32.64 0.63 -8.41
C GLY A 214 -31.43 1.24 -7.74
N ARG A 215 -31.55 1.82 -6.53
CA ARG A 215 -30.48 2.50 -5.76
C ARG A 215 -29.60 1.61 -4.91
N CYS A 216 -29.80 0.31 -4.99
CA CYS A 216 -29.00 -0.66 -4.27
C CYS A 216 -28.98 -1.95 -5.06
N ILE A 217 -27.78 -2.48 -5.30
CA ILE A 217 -27.57 -3.78 -5.93
C ILE A 217 -26.99 -4.75 -4.91
N VAL A 218 -27.56 -5.96 -4.84
CA VAL A 218 -27.12 -6.99 -3.91
C VAL A 218 -26.92 -8.30 -4.67
N SER A 219 -25.85 -9.02 -4.35
CA SER A 219 -25.61 -10.38 -4.82
C SER A 219 -25.18 -11.27 -3.66
N VAL A 220 -25.47 -12.56 -3.73
CA VAL A 220 -25.13 -13.53 -2.68
C VAL A 220 -24.44 -14.73 -3.31
N ILE A 221 -23.19 -14.96 -2.93
CA ILE A 221 -22.46 -16.17 -3.30
C ILE A 221 -22.49 -17.14 -2.12
N GLY A 222 -23.31 -18.18 -2.24
CA GLY A 222 -23.42 -19.23 -1.22
C GLY A 222 -22.21 -20.17 -1.21
N LYS A 223 -21.96 -20.80 -0.05
CA LYS A 223 -20.84 -21.76 0.13
C LYS A 223 -20.82 -22.87 -0.93
N ARG A 224 -21.97 -23.45 -1.28
CA ARG A 224 -22.06 -24.48 -2.33
C ARG A 224 -21.55 -23.99 -3.69
N THR A 225 -21.81 -22.74 -4.02
CA THR A 225 -21.28 -22.10 -5.25
C THR A 225 -19.78 -21.92 -5.15
N MET A 226 -19.27 -21.47 -4.00
CA MET A 226 -17.83 -21.35 -3.78
C MET A 226 -17.12 -22.70 -3.93
N ASP A 227 -17.66 -23.74 -3.28
CA ASP A 227 -17.13 -25.10 -3.34
C ASP A 227 -17.15 -25.65 -4.78
N PHE A 228 -18.20 -25.35 -5.57
CA PHE A 228 -18.30 -25.77 -6.97
C PHE A 228 -17.19 -25.16 -7.85
N TYR A 229 -16.89 -23.87 -7.67
CA TYR A 229 -15.80 -23.21 -8.42
C TYR A 229 -14.42 -23.42 -7.79
N GLY A 230 -14.34 -24.00 -6.59
CA GLY A 230 -13.10 -24.15 -5.84
C GLY A 230 -12.51 -22.82 -5.36
N VAL A 231 -13.34 -21.79 -5.17
CA VAL A 231 -12.93 -20.45 -4.75
C VAL A 231 -12.93 -20.29 -3.23
N LYS A 232 -12.07 -19.40 -2.75
CA LYS A 232 -11.98 -18.94 -1.36
C LYS A 232 -12.52 -17.52 -1.23
N PRO A 233 -12.75 -17.02 -0.01
CA PRO A 233 -13.21 -15.64 0.19
C PRO A 233 -12.34 -14.57 -0.50
N VAL A 234 -11.02 -14.78 -0.59
CA VAL A 234 -10.09 -13.88 -1.28
C VAL A 234 -10.35 -13.80 -2.80
N ASP A 235 -10.91 -14.84 -3.41
CA ASP A 235 -11.24 -14.86 -4.84
C ASP A 235 -12.53 -14.08 -5.14
N LEU A 236 -13.28 -13.66 -4.11
CA LEU A 236 -14.47 -12.82 -4.26
C LEU A 236 -14.12 -11.32 -4.30
N ASP A 237 -12.85 -10.98 -4.12
CA ASP A 237 -12.40 -9.60 -4.03
C ASP A 237 -12.65 -8.81 -5.32
N GLY A 238 -13.20 -7.61 -5.16
CA GLY A 238 -13.62 -6.72 -6.25
C GLY A 238 -15.04 -6.96 -6.80
N ILE A 239 -15.77 -8.02 -6.41
CA ILE A 239 -17.15 -8.24 -6.89
C ILE A 239 -18.07 -7.08 -6.48
N ALA A 240 -18.02 -6.65 -5.22
CA ALA A 240 -18.82 -5.52 -4.74
C ALA A 240 -18.49 -4.23 -5.50
N SER A 241 -17.21 -3.97 -5.77
CA SER A 241 -16.76 -2.83 -6.57
C SER A 241 -17.30 -2.88 -8.00
N GLN A 242 -17.40 -4.07 -8.60
CA GLN A 242 -17.98 -4.24 -9.93
C GLN A 242 -19.51 -4.07 -9.93
N LEU A 243 -20.19 -4.44 -8.85
CA LEU A 243 -21.63 -4.16 -8.73
C LEU A 243 -21.88 -2.64 -8.65
N ASN A 244 -21.04 -1.90 -7.90
CA ASN A 244 -21.14 -0.45 -7.73
C ASN A 244 -20.94 0.38 -9.02
N VAL A 245 -20.42 -0.21 -10.12
CA VAL A 245 -20.36 0.50 -11.41
C VAL A 245 -21.68 0.43 -12.20
N THR A 246 -22.71 -0.21 -11.65
CA THR A 246 -24.05 -0.25 -12.23
C THR A 246 -24.71 1.12 -12.09
N LYS A 247 -25.05 1.75 -13.22
CA LYS A 247 -25.65 3.09 -13.20
C LYS A 247 -26.95 3.11 -12.38
N GLY A 248 -26.95 3.95 -11.35
CA GLY A 248 -28.11 4.23 -10.51
C GLY A 248 -28.19 3.40 -9.23
N ALA A 249 -27.38 2.34 -9.09
CA ALA A 249 -27.34 1.44 -7.95
C ALA A 249 -26.26 1.78 -6.92
#